data_AF-A0A2T3Z847-F1
#
_entry.id   AF-A0A2T3Z847-F1
#
_cell.length_a   1.000
_cell.length_b   1.000
_cell.length_c   1.000
_cell.angle_alpha   90.00
_cell.angle_beta   90.00
_cell.angle_gamma   90.00
#
_symmetry.space_group_name_H-M   'P 1'
#
loop_
_entity.id
_entity.type
_entity.pdbx_description
1 polymer ?
#
loop_
_entity_poly.entity_id
_entity_poly.type
_entity_poly.pdbx_seq_one_letter_code
_entity_poly.pdbx_strand_id
1 'polypeptide(L)'
;MSNNEAPAARLEGLEDENDTEVFDVGMFESGTVGSGFHIKNNPKDLYQRPDIIQRTGHGVDIRCTLIDVVHGAMSADSDYWATILVLQFRFDPQKRARRVAEATIELCFGASDANKNLPEIDAISFDGNYSFLSSKQSETITKGCDGNIGASYGADLGASIKWEKTVVRETADATTICGGKLVVDNMPPNRIAKWTLLENKTLRTGVPASIRVAVRIKRLDEAIFTCLPRLQCKADKWTTLKTFFGGVPEDDPVLLKPELKPTNKLMAYDTEELGSVDLQMLSDVTFTTMILDAQK
;
A
#
# COMPACT_ATOMS: atom_id res chain seq x y z
N MET A 1 -57.13 -47.59 -29.70
CA MET A 1 -55.83 -46.91 -29.51
C MET A 1 -56.08 -45.41 -29.62
N SER A 2 -55.39 -44.63 -28.77
CA SER A 2 -55.47 -43.17 -28.58
C SER A 2 -56.37 -42.66 -27.43
N ASN A 3 -55.74 -42.61 -26.24
CA ASN A 3 -55.65 -41.54 -25.22
C ASN A 3 -56.72 -40.44 -25.06
N ASN A 4 -57.14 -40.24 -23.80
CA ASN A 4 -57.27 -38.95 -23.08
C ASN A 4 -57.44 -39.27 -21.58
N GLU A 5 -56.41 -39.13 -20.74
CA GLU A 5 -56.08 -37.96 -19.88
C GLU A 5 -57.18 -37.57 -18.87
N ALA A 6 -56.87 -37.83 -17.59
CA ALA A 6 -57.54 -37.27 -16.41
C ALA A 6 -56.59 -36.23 -15.76
N PRO A 7 -57.11 -35.13 -15.17
CA PRO A 7 -56.27 -34.10 -14.58
C PRO A 7 -55.89 -34.49 -13.14
N ALA A 8 -54.60 -34.47 -12.82
CA ALA A 8 -54.12 -34.51 -11.44
C ALA A 8 -53.71 -33.11 -11.00
N ALA A 9 -54.36 -32.65 -9.92
CA ALA A 9 -54.16 -31.36 -9.30
C ALA A 9 -52.71 -31.16 -8.81
N ARG A 10 -52.16 -29.99 -9.13
CA ARG A 10 -50.89 -29.48 -8.61
C ARG A 10 -51.15 -28.89 -7.23
N LEU A 11 -50.60 -29.52 -6.19
CA LEU A 11 -50.54 -28.93 -4.85
C LEU A 11 -49.49 -27.81 -4.84
N GLU A 12 -49.93 -26.68 -4.30
CA GLU A 12 -49.23 -25.42 -4.17
C GLU A 12 -48.05 -25.53 -3.21
N GLY A 13 -47.04 -24.70 -3.47
CA GLY A 13 -45.87 -24.56 -2.62
C GLY A 13 -46.23 -23.88 -1.30
N LEU A 14 -45.58 -24.34 -0.23
CA LEU A 14 -45.44 -23.58 0.99
C LEU A 14 -44.01 -23.07 1.07
N GLU A 15 -43.95 -21.77 1.34
CA GLU A 15 -42.80 -20.91 1.53
C GLU A 15 -41.93 -21.39 2.69
N ASP A 16 -40.62 -21.14 2.58
CA ASP A 16 -39.86 -20.70 3.74
C ASP A 16 -38.95 -19.55 3.28
N GLU A 17 -39.36 -18.36 3.71
CA GLU A 17 -38.66 -17.09 3.61
C GLU A 17 -37.31 -17.19 4.34
N ASN A 18 -36.24 -16.99 3.60
CA ASN A 18 -35.07 -16.29 4.12
C ASN A 18 -34.67 -15.28 3.07
N ASP A 19 -35.57 -14.32 2.88
CA ASP A 19 -35.32 -13.10 2.14
C ASP A 19 -34.36 -12.24 2.98
N THR A 20 -33.09 -12.61 2.95
CA THR A 20 -32.06 -11.64 3.33
C THR A 20 -32.10 -10.62 2.20
N GLU A 21 -32.78 -9.50 2.41
CA GLU A 21 -32.68 -8.33 1.54
C GLU A 21 -31.21 -7.92 1.47
N VAL A 22 -30.50 -8.50 0.50
CA VAL A 22 -29.19 -8.02 0.09
C VAL A 22 -29.46 -6.72 -0.64
N PHE A 23 -29.46 -5.63 0.11
CA PHE A 23 -29.35 -4.31 -0.48
C PHE A 23 -27.96 -4.20 -1.10
N ASP A 24 -27.88 -4.52 -2.38
CA ASP A 24 -26.75 -4.16 -3.23
C ASP A 24 -26.76 -2.64 -3.33
N VAL A 25 -26.02 -1.98 -2.43
CA VAL A 25 -25.71 -0.56 -2.57
C VAL A 25 -24.76 -0.46 -3.76
N GLY A 26 -25.35 -0.44 -4.95
CA GLY A 26 -24.67 -0.11 -6.18
C GLY A 26 -24.07 1.29 -6.05
N MET A 27 -22.79 1.39 -5.72
CA MET A 27 -22.05 2.63 -5.89
C MET A 27 -21.82 2.84 -7.38
N PHE A 28 -22.77 3.55 -8.02
CA PHE A 28 -22.65 3.98 -9.40
C PHE A 28 -21.56 5.06 -9.54
N GLU A 29 -20.83 5.02 -10.66
CA GLU A 29 -19.95 6.09 -11.14
C GLU A 29 -20.74 7.41 -11.17
N SER A 30 -20.52 8.28 -10.19
CA SER A 30 -20.76 9.71 -10.34
C SER A 30 -19.55 10.44 -9.78
N GLY A 31 -18.56 10.61 -10.66
CA GLY A 31 -17.53 11.63 -10.49
C GLY A 31 -18.17 13.01 -10.64
N THR A 32 -18.84 13.46 -9.59
CA THR A 32 -19.11 14.88 -9.37
C THR A 32 -17.99 15.47 -8.54
N VAL A 33 -17.61 16.71 -8.84
CA VAL A 33 -16.73 17.52 -7.98
C VAL A 33 -17.36 17.55 -6.59
N GLY A 34 -16.75 16.88 -5.62
CA GLY A 34 -17.28 16.70 -4.27
C GLY A 34 -17.61 15.26 -3.87
N SER A 35 -17.33 14.24 -4.68
CA SER A 35 -17.38 12.84 -4.22
C SER A 35 -16.39 12.65 -3.05
N GLY A 36 -16.88 12.17 -1.91
CA GLY A 36 -16.20 12.20 -0.60
C GLY A 36 -15.03 11.23 -0.43
N PHE A 37 -14.23 10.99 -1.47
CA PHE A 37 -13.11 10.06 -1.48
C PHE A 37 -11.75 10.73 -1.19
N HIS A 38 -11.75 12.01 -0.83
CA HIS A 38 -10.57 12.79 -0.44
C HIS A 38 -10.39 12.80 1.06
N ILE A 39 -9.20 12.47 1.52
CA ILE A 39 -8.85 12.74 2.91
C ILE A 39 -8.51 14.21 3.05
N LYS A 40 -9.33 14.91 3.83
CA LYS A 40 -9.14 16.32 4.18
C LYS A 40 -8.45 16.44 5.53
N ASN A 41 -7.67 17.50 5.67
CA ASN A 41 -7.09 17.88 6.94
C ASN A 41 -8.17 18.24 7.96
N ASN A 42 -8.08 17.67 9.17
CA ASN A 42 -8.92 18.09 10.29
C ASN A 42 -8.33 19.38 10.88
N PRO A 43 -9.04 20.51 10.91
CA PRO A 43 -8.51 21.75 11.47
C PRO A 43 -8.11 21.66 12.96
N LYS A 44 -8.65 20.66 13.69
CA LYS A 44 -8.31 20.41 15.10
C LYS A 44 -7.11 19.48 15.28
N ASP A 45 -6.73 18.75 14.24
CA ASP A 45 -5.64 17.77 14.25
C ASP A 45 -4.98 17.74 12.86
N LEU A 46 -4.20 18.78 12.61
CA LEU A 46 -3.76 19.18 11.28
C LEU A 46 -2.47 18.47 10.83
N TYR A 47 -1.63 18.05 11.78
CA TYR A 47 -0.27 17.62 11.52
C TYR A 47 -0.15 16.10 11.58
N GLN A 48 0.65 15.52 10.68
CA GLN A 48 1.05 14.10 10.72
C GLN A 48 -0.12 13.12 10.87
N ARG A 49 -1.22 13.39 10.15
CA ARG A 49 -2.41 12.55 10.19
C ARG A 49 -2.09 11.09 9.82
N PRO A 50 -2.65 10.10 10.54
CA PRO A 50 -2.37 8.68 10.29
C PRO A 50 -2.96 8.22 8.96
N ASP A 51 -4.21 8.53 8.67
CA ASP A 51 -4.86 8.13 7.42
C ASP A 51 -4.57 9.15 6.33
N ILE A 52 -3.85 8.70 5.30
CA ILE A 52 -3.32 9.57 4.24
C ILE A 52 -4.17 9.44 2.98
N ILE A 53 -4.42 8.21 2.54
CA ILE A 53 -5.27 7.86 1.38
C ILE A 53 -6.27 6.81 1.84
N GLN A 54 -7.53 7.00 1.45
CA GLN A 54 -8.54 5.95 1.46
C GLN A 54 -9.30 6.02 0.15
N ARG A 55 -9.17 4.98 -0.66
CA ARG A 55 -9.91 4.81 -1.91
C ARG A 55 -10.68 3.51 -1.81
N THR A 56 -11.99 3.59 -1.97
CA THR A 56 -12.87 2.43 -1.98
C THR A 56 -13.63 2.38 -3.29
N GLY A 57 -14.04 1.17 -3.69
CA GLY A 57 -14.81 0.97 -4.92
C GLY A 57 -13.99 0.42 -6.09
N HIS A 58 -14.64 0.29 -7.26
CA HIS A 58 -14.07 -0.32 -8.47
C HIS A 58 -13.49 -1.74 -8.32
N GLY A 59 -13.80 -2.43 -7.20
CA GLY A 59 -13.37 -3.80 -6.93
C GLY A 59 -12.01 -3.94 -6.26
N VAL A 60 -11.36 -2.83 -5.85
CA VAL A 60 -10.13 -2.82 -5.05
C VAL A 60 -10.19 -1.67 -4.07
N ASP A 61 -10.03 -1.97 -2.79
CA ASP A 61 -9.87 -0.94 -1.77
C ASP A 61 -8.37 -0.67 -1.58
N ILE A 62 -8.02 0.61 -1.48
CA ILE A 62 -6.63 1.04 -1.29
C ILE A 62 -6.54 1.98 -0.12
N ARG A 63 -5.60 1.69 0.78
CA ARG A 63 -5.33 2.51 1.97
C ARG A 63 -3.85 2.88 2.03
N CYS A 64 -3.58 4.13 2.42
CA CYS A 64 -2.25 4.57 2.82
C CYS A 64 -2.31 5.11 4.24
N THR A 65 -1.47 4.56 5.11
CA THR A 65 -1.36 4.96 6.51
C THR A 65 0.06 5.42 6.83
N LEU A 66 0.19 6.55 7.52
CA LEU A 66 1.42 7.03 8.13
C LEU A 66 1.73 6.18 9.37
N ILE A 67 2.75 5.33 9.25
CA ILE A 67 3.15 4.43 10.32
C ILE A 67 4.03 5.15 11.31
N ASP A 68 5.12 5.75 10.82
CA ASP A 68 6.15 6.37 11.65
C ASP A 68 6.58 7.72 11.07
N VAL A 69 6.80 8.69 11.95
CA VAL A 69 7.37 10.00 11.67
C VAL A 69 8.43 10.28 12.73
N VAL A 70 9.65 10.49 12.29
CA VAL A 70 10.80 10.75 13.17
C VAL A 70 11.50 12.00 12.67
N HIS A 71 11.46 13.06 13.47
CA HIS A 71 12.21 14.28 13.24
C HIS A 71 13.50 14.28 14.07
N GLY A 72 14.56 14.85 13.53
CA GLY A 72 15.87 14.88 14.18
C GLY A 72 16.93 15.53 13.30
N ALA A 73 18.20 15.35 13.65
CA ALA A 73 19.34 15.79 12.88
C ALA A 73 19.78 14.72 11.86
N MET A 74 20.47 15.18 10.80
CA MET A 74 21.09 14.26 9.84
C MET A 74 22.26 13.49 10.47
N SER A 75 23.07 14.18 11.26
CA SER A 75 24.11 13.64 12.14
C SER A 75 24.39 14.66 13.24
N ALA A 76 25.03 14.27 14.35
CA ALA A 76 25.28 15.16 15.48
C ALA A 76 26.09 16.41 15.11
N ASP A 77 27.00 16.28 14.14
CA ASP A 77 27.87 17.36 13.65
C ASP A 77 27.32 18.09 12.40
N SER A 78 26.09 17.80 11.96
CA SER A 78 25.53 18.35 10.72
C SER A 78 24.59 19.53 10.97
N ASP A 79 24.74 20.60 10.18
CA ASP A 79 23.80 21.73 10.15
C ASP A 79 22.44 21.37 9.52
N TYR A 80 22.32 20.18 8.93
CA TYR A 80 21.08 19.68 8.34
C TYR A 80 20.25 18.88 9.31
N TRP A 81 18.95 19.15 9.26
CA TRP A 81 17.92 18.35 9.88
C TRP A 81 17.48 17.22 8.97
N ALA A 82 16.91 16.19 9.56
CA ALA A 82 16.35 15.05 8.87
C ALA A 82 14.91 14.76 9.33
N THR A 83 14.17 14.05 8.48
CA THR A 83 12.90 13.44 8.84
C THR A 83 12.77 12.09 8.15
N ILE A 84 12.49 11.05 8.92
CA ILE A 84 12.13 9.74 8.38
C ILE A 84 10.61 9.63 8.41
N LEU A 85 10.02 9.28 7.26
CA LEU A 85 8.62 8.93 7.14
C LEU A 85 8.48 7.49 6.70
N VAL A 86 7.61 6.74 7.36
CA VAL A 86 7.26 5.38 6.98
C VAL A 86 5.78 5.29 6.67
N LEU A 87 5.44 4.86 5.46
CA LEU A 87 4.07 4.76 4.97
C LEU A 87 3.75 3.32 4.58
N GLN A 88 2.57 2.87 4.98
CA GLN A 88 2.03 1.57 4.59
C GLN A 88 0.96 1.76 3.53
N PHE A 89 1.17 1.20 2.35
CA PHE A 89 0.14 1.05 1.33
C PHE A 89 -0.44 -0.37 1.42
N ARG A 90 -1.75 -0.47 1.34
CA ARG A 90 -2.51 -1.73 1.27
C ARG A 90 -3.40 -1.73 0.05
N PHE A 91 -3.36 -2.82 -0.70
CA PHE A 91 -4.18 -3.10 -1.86
C PHE A 91 -5.04 -4.31 -1.52
N ASP A 92 -6.34 -4.09 -1.31
CA ASP A 92 -7.30 -5.08 -0.85
C ASP A 92 -8.31 -5.36 -1.99
N PRO A 93 -8.06 -6.33 -2.88
CA PRO A 93 -9.00 -6.71 -3.94
C PRO A 93 -10.32 -7.21 -3.34
N GLN A 94 -11.43 -6.55 -3.67
CA GLN A 94 -12.77 -6.92 -3.20
C GLN A 94 -13.47 -7.94 -4.12
N LYS A 95 -12.97 -8.11 -5.35
CA LYS A 95 -13.50 -9.08 -6.33
C LYS A 95 -12.38 -9.93 -6.90
N ARG A 96 -12.56 -11.25 -6.96
CA ARG A 96 -11.57 -12.22 -7.46
C ARG A 96 -10.97 -11.87 -8.84
N ALA A 97 -11.71 -11.17 -9.70
CA ALA A 97 -11.29 -10.80 -11.05
C ALA A 97 -10.62 -9.42 -11.18
N ARG A 98 -10.49 -8.64 -10.09
CA ARG A 98 -9.94 -7.28 -10.12
C ARG A 98 -8.65 -7.20 -9.31
N ARG A 99 -7.57 -7.72 -9.88
CA ARG A 99 -6.21 -7.55 -9.34
C ARG A 99 -5.58 -6.26 -9.88
N VAL A 100 -4.74 -5.62 -9.08
CA VAL A 100 -3.91 -4.48 -9.50
C VAL A 100 -2.65 -5.05 -10.16
N ALA A 101 -2.50 -4.84 -11.47
CA ALA A 101 -1.36 -5.33 -12.25
C ALA A 101 -0.14 -4.40 -12.14
N GLU A 102 -0.39 -3.10 -11.94
CA GLU A 102 0.64 -2.08 -11.76
C GLU A 102 0.13 -1.02 -10.76
N ALA A 103 1.00 -0.60 -9.85
CA ALA A 103 0.77 0.54 -8.97
C ALA A 103 1.98 1.48 -9.00
N THR A 104 1.74 2.77 -9.11
CA THR A 104 2.77 3.81 -8.97
C THR A 104 2.42 4.69 -7.78
N ILE A 105 3.34 4.74 -6.83
CA ILE A 105 3.29 5.55 -5.61
C ILE A 105 4.27 6.71 -5.80
N GLU A 106 3.82 7.93 -5.56
CA GLU A 106 4.66 9.12 -5.54
C GLU A 106 4.40 9.91 -4.25
N LEU A 107 5.46 10.31 -3.56
CA LEU A 107 5.40 11.25 -2.44
C LEU A 107 6.14 12.51 -2.85
N CYS A 108 5.39 13.60 -3.04
CA CYS A 108 5.95 14.88 -3.45
C CYS A 108 6.12 15.79 -2.23
N PHE A 109 7.34 16.28 -2.01
CA PHE A 109 7.68 17.14 -0.90
C PHE A 109 7.81 18.59 -1.32
N GLY A 110 7.25 19.47 -0.49
CA GLY A 110 7.28 20.92 -0.70
C GLY A 110 7.44 21.67 0.59
N ALA A 111 7.81 22.94 0.47
CA ALA A 111 7.74 23.87 1.59
C ALA A 111 6.26 24.20 1.89
N SER A 112 5.94 24.54 3.15
CA SER A 112 4.57 24.97 3.51
C SER A 112 4.22 26.35 2.93
N ASP A 113 5.23 27.15 2.58
CA ASP A 113 5.09 28.47 1.95
C ASP A 113 6.25 28.71 0.96
N ALA A 114 6.09 29.69 0.07
CA ALA A 114 7.03 29.96 -1.02
C ALA A 114 8.38 30.56 -0.56
N ASN A 115 8.47 31.02 0.69
CA ASN A 115 9.66 31.70 1.21
C ASN A 115 10.58 30.76 2.02
N LYS A 116 10.12 29.54 2.28
CA LYS A 116 10.86 28.53 3.03
C LYS A 116 11.78 27.70 2.16
N ASN A 117 12.79 27.12 2.81
CA ASN A 117 13.71 26.21 2.18
C ASN A 117 12.99 24.96 1.69
N LEU A 118 13.34 24.52 0.48
CA LEU A 118 12.77 23.30 -0.07
C LEU A 118 13.37 22.08 0.63
N PRO A 119 12.54 21.11 1.08
CA PRO A 119 13.05 19.83 1.54
C PRO A 119 13.71 19.07 0.39
N GLU A 120 14.70 18.25 0.70
CA GLU A 120 15.38 17.35 -0.24
C GLU A 120 15.16 15.90 0.19
N ILE A 121 14.91 15.00 -0.77
CA ILE A 121 14.93 13.57 -0.49
C ILE A 121 16.37 13.08 -0.53
N ASP A 122 16.86 12.68 0.64
CA ASP A 122 18.19 12.12 0.81
C ASP A 122 18.21 10.64 0.42
N ALA A 123 17.29 9.84 0.97
CA ALA A 123 17.25 8.39 0.74
C ALA A 123 15.81 7.85 0.72
N ILE A 124 15.62 6.70 0.07
CA ILE A 124 14.36 5.95 0.05
C ILE A 124 14.62 4.45 0.26
N SER A 125 13.67 3.74 0.85
CA SER A 125 13.66 2.26 0.79
C SER A 125 13.41 1.78 -0.64
N PHE A 126 13.83 0.57 -0.98
CA PHE A 126 13.70 0.03 -2.34
C PHE A 126 14.34 0.94 -3.43
N ASP A 127 15.42 1.65 -3.14
CA ASP A 127 16.13 2.47 -4.12
C ASP A 127 16.82 1.58 -5.19
N GLY A 128 16.31 1.64 -6.43
CA GLY A 128 16.68 0.76 -7.53
C GLY A 128 15.62 -0.29 -7.85
N ASN A 129 16.04 -1.39 -8.48
CA ASN A 129 15.15 -2.45 -8.94
C ASN A 129 15.25 -3.70 -8.06
N TYR A 130 14.12 -4.09 -7.47
CA TYR A 130 13.98 -5.27 -6.62
C TYR A 130 13.05 -6.26 -7.30
N SER A 131 13.54 -7.49 -7.49
CA SER A 131 12.73 -8.58 -8.04
C SER A 131 12.35 -9.54 -6.93
N PHE A 132 11.09 -9.97 -6.95
CA PHE A 132 10.52 -10.95 -6.05
C PHE A 132 10.26 -12.20 -6.86
N LEU A 133 11.19 -13.14 -6.78
CA LEU A 133 11.08 -14.43 -7.44
C LEU A 133 10.12 -15.30 -6.64
N SER A 134 8.95 -15.56 -7.21
CA SER A 134 8.09 -16.64 -6.74
C SER A 134 8.67 -17.97 -7.22
N SER A 135 9.78 -18.41 -6.61
CA SER A 135 10.33 -19.73 -6.86
C SER A 135 10.14 -20.60 -5.61
N LYS A 136 8.89 -21.01 -5.39
CA LYS A 136 8.41 -22.25 -4.75
C LYS A 136 6.98 -22.06 -4.24
N GLN A 137 6.05 -22.13 -5.18
CA GLN A 137 4.80 -22.83 -4.93
C GLN A 137 5.16 -24.31 -4.73
N SER A 138 5.68 -24.69 -3.56
CA SER A 138 5.65 -26.08 -3.08
C SER A 138 4.36 -26.19 -2.27
N GLU A 139 3.26 -26.78 -2.75
CA GLU A 139 3.12 -28.23 -3.03
C GLU A 139 3.81 -29.12 -1.99
N THR A 140 3.70 -28.82 -0.70
CA THR A 140 3.72 -29.76 0.45
C THR A 140 3.22 -28.91 1.63
N ILE A 141 2.17 -29.24 2.39
CA ILE A 141 2.11 -30.32 3.38
C ILE A 141 0.71 -30.94 3.39
N THR A 142 0.60 -32.11 2.78
CA THR A 142 -0.23 -33.19 3.31
C THR A 142 0.72 -34.08 4.11
N LYS A 143 0.63 -34.09 5.44
CA LYS A 143 1.04 -35.25 6.24
C LYS A 143 0.14 -35.34 7.47
N GLY A 144 -0.58 -36.46 7.51
CA GLY A 144 -1.57 -36.76 8.52
C GLY A 144 -0.98 -36.95 9.92
N CYS A 145 -1.93 -36.96 10.84
CA CYS A 145 -1.88 -37.43 12.22
C CYS A 145 -0.90 -38.59 12.46
N ASP A 146 0.00 -38.43 13.43
CA ASP A 146 0.00 -39.23 14.65
C ASP A 146 1.03 -38.71 15.67
N GLY A 147 0.56 -38.50 16.91
CA GLY A 147 1.34 -38.86 18.11
C GLY A 147 2.21 -37.81 18.83
N ASN A 148 1.57 -37.10 19.78
CA ASN A 148 2.02 -36.74 21.15
C ASN A 148 3.26 -35.83 21.45
N ILE A 149 2.92 -34.67 22.01
CA ILE A 149 3.45 -33.99 23.22
C ILE A 149 4.88 -33.41 23.21
N GLY A 150 4.93 -32.07 23.29
CA GLY A 150 5.72 -31.40 24.34
C GLY A 150 6.66 -30.28 23.91
N ALA A 151 6.16 -29.03 23.84
CA ALA A 151 6.77 -27.80 24.34
C ALA A 151 6.23 -26.57 23.59
N SER A 152 5.53 -25.71 24.31
CA SER A 152 5.03 -24.43 23.84
C SER A 152 6.17 -23.43 23.68
N TYR A 153 6.57 -23.18 22.43
CA TYR A 153 7.11 -21.90 21.98
C TYR A 153 6.45 -21.63 20.63
N GLY A 154 5.53 -20.67 20.61
CA GLY A 154 4.75 -20.29 19.43
C GLY A 154 5.68 -19.86 18.31
N ALA A 155 5.79 -20.72 17.31
CA ALA A 155 6.31 -20.38 16.01
C ALA A 155 5.13 -20.01 15.12
N ASP A 156 5.14 -18.80 14.58
CA ASP A 156 4.63 -18.54 13.23
C ASP A 156 5.71 -17.70 12.53
N LEU A 157 6.58 -18.33 11.73
CA LEU A 157 6.38 -18.51 10.28
C LEU A 157 6.07 -17.20 9.52
N GLY A 158 6.78 -16.12 9.85
CA GLY A 158 7.12 -15.11 8.86
C GLY A 158 8.11 -15.71 7.87
N ALA A 159 7.63 -16.32 6.80
CA ALA A 159 8.45 -16.75 5.67
C ALA A 159 9.35 -15.58 5.26
N SER A 160 10.66 -15.72 5.46
CA SER A 160 11.65 -14.74 5.01
C SER A 160 11.57 -14.70 3.49
N ILE A 161 10.77 -13.78 2.93
CA ILE A 161 10.80 -13.48 1.51
C ILE A 161 12.20 -12.91 1.25
N LYS A 162 13.10 -13.72 0.70
CA LYS A 162 14.43 -13.25 0.31
C LYS A 162 14.24 -12.32 -0.89
N TRP A 163 14.30 -11.01 -0.68
CA TRP A 163 14.36 -10.04 -1.76
C TRP A 163 15.82 -9.84 -2.19
N GLU A 164 16.06 -9.82 -3.50
CA GLU A 164 17.38 -9.58 -4.07
C GLU A 164 17.34 -8.29 -4.89
N LYS A 165 18.21 -7.32 -4.52
CA LYS A 165 18.46 -6.14 -5.35
C LYS A 165 19.15 -6.61 -6.62
N THR A 166 18.45 -6.50 -7.76
CA THR A 166 18.94 -7.06 -9.02
C THR A 166 19.70 -5.98 -9.80
N VAL A 167 20.99 -6.19 -10.04
CA VAL A 167 21.78 -5.40 -10.99
C VAL A 167 21.62 -6.06 -12.37
N VAL A 168 20.57 -5.63 -13.09
CA VAL A 168 20.30 -5.88 -14.53
C VAL A 168 20.71 -7.27 -15.04
N ARG A 169 19.82 -8.26 -14.94
CA ARG A 169 19.66 -9.32 -15.93
C ARG A 169 18.27 -9.94 -15.84
N GLU A 170 17.63 -10.09 -17.00
CA GLU A 170 16.24 -10.50 -17.25
C GLU A 170 15.65 -11.50 -16.23
N THR A 171 14.84 -11.00 -15.30
CA THR A 171 13.75 -11.78 -14.71
C THR A 171 12.47 -11.38 -15.42
N ALA A 172 12.26 -11.93 -16.63
CA ALA A 172 11.12 -11.57 -17.47
C ALA A 172 9.76 -11.73 -16.75
N ASP A 173 9.70 -12.63 -15.76
CA ASP A 173 8.49 -13.01 -15.04
C ASP A 173 8.69 -12.99 -13.51
N ALA A 174 8.96 -11.80 -12.94
CA ALA A 174 8.99 -11.59 -11.49
C ALA A 174 8.08 -10.41 -11.10
N THR A 175 7.56 -10.44 -9.87
CA THR A 175 6.98 -9.22 -9.29
C THR A 175 8.14 -8.26 -9.02
N THR A 176 8.02 -6.99 -9.40
CA THR A 176 9.12 -6.02 -9.33
C THR A 176 8.70 -4.78 -8.56
N ILE A 177 9.62 -4.22 -7.76
CA ILE A 177 9.50 -2.89 -7.17
C ILE A 177 10.68 -2.05 -7.67
N CYS A 178 10.38 -0.95 -8.36
CA CYS A 178 11.37 0.00 -8.86
C CYS A 178 11.22 1.31 -8.06
N GLY A 179 12.18 1.62 -7.20
CA GLY A 179 12.23 2.90 -6.47
C GLY A 179 13.20 3.88 -7.11
N GLY A 180 12.88 5.17 -7.03
CA GLY A 180 13.76 6.25 -7.43
C GLY A 180 13.36 7.60 -6.87
N LYS A 181 14.28 8.57 -7.00
CA LYS A 181 14.10 9.96 -6.58
C LYS A 181 14.06 10.86 -7.81
N LEU A 182 13.12 11.79 -7.87
CA LEU A 182 12.95 12.71 -9.00
C LEU A 182 12.94 14.16 -8.53
N VAL A 183 13.39 15.03 -9.42
CA VAL A 183 13.20 16.48 -9.32
C VAL A 183 11.79 16.86 -9.75
N VAL A 184 11.27 17.96 -9.20
CA VAL A 184 10.00 18.55 -9.64
C VAL A 184 10.32 19.62 -10.68
N ASP A 185 9.58 19.64 -11.79
CA ASP A 185 9.75 20.60 -12.89
C ASP A 185 11.20 20.69 -13.43
N ASN A 186 11.90 19.55 -13.44
CA ASN A 186 13.32 19.45 -13.84
C ASN A 186 14.27 20.33 -13.01
N MET A 187 13.88 20.72 -11.79
CA MET A 187 14.64 21.60 -10.91
C MET A 187 15.08 20.87 -9.64
N PRO A 188 16.40 20.77 -9.38
CA PRO A 188 16.93 20.29 -8.11
C PRO A 188 16.42 21.11 -6.90
N PRO A 189 16.34 20.52 -5.70
CA PRO A 189 16.75 19.16 -5.34
C PRO A 189 15.71 18.08 -5.72
N ASN A 190 16.03 16.81 -5.44
CA ASN A 190 15.07 15.72 -5.55
C ASN A 190 13.94 15.91 -4.51
N ARG A 191 12.69 15.95 -4.97
CA ARG A 191 11.51 16.23 -4.14
C ARG A 191 10.38 15.24 -4.34
N ILE A 192 10.52 14.28 -5.26
CA ILE A 192 9.55 13.19 -5.43
C ILE A 192 10.25 11.87 -5.12
N ALA A 193 9.71 11.12 -4.15
CA ALA A 193 10.03 9.71 -3.95
C ALA A 193 9.02 8.90 -4.75
N LYS A 194 9.49 8.01 -5.62
CA LYS A 194 8.64 7.23 -6.52
C LYS A 194 8.92 5.75 -6.37
N TRP A 195 7.86 4.97 -6.27
CA TRP A 195 7.91 3.51 -6.37
C TRP A 195 6.93 3.02 -7.42
N THR A 196 7.39 2.18 -8.33
CA THR A 196 6.55 1.48 -9.30
C THR A 196 6.57 -0.01 -8.99
N LEU A 197 5.39 -0.57 -8.73
CA LEU A 197 5.14 -1.97 -8.46
C LEU A 197 4.58 -2.61 -9.72
N LEU A 198 5.19 -3.71 -10.15
CA LEU A 198 4.80 -4.48 -11.33
C LEU A 198 4.50 -5.92 -10.92
N GLU A 199 3.36 -6.44 -11.33
CA GLU A 199 3.04 -7.85 -11.10
C GLU A 199 3.94 -8.79 -11.91
N ASN A 200 4.02 -10.04 -11.46
CA ASN A 200 4.52 -11.13 -12.27
C ASN A 200 3.57 -11.39 -13.46
N LYS A 201 4.05 -11.18 -14.69
CA LYS A 201 3.24 -11.31 -15.91
C LYS A 201 2.77 -12.73 -16.21
N THR A 202 3.52 -13.74 -15.76
CA THR A 202 3.21 -15.16 -15.95
C THR A 202 2.22 -15.64 -14.89
N LEU A 203 2.48 -15.35 -13.60
CA LEU A 203 1.59 -15.79 -12.52
C LEU A 203 0.32 -14.95 -12.40
N ARG A 204 0.34 -13.68 -12.85
CA ARG A 204 -0.81 -12.77 -12.84
C ARG A 204 -1.48 -12.70 -11.46
N THR A 205 -0.66 -12.62 -10.42
CA THR A 205 -1.10 -12.59 -9.02
C THR A 205 -1.48 -11.18 -8.56
N GLY A 206 -1.23 -10.15 -9.38
CA GLY A 206 -1.26 -8.76 -8.96
C GLY A 206 0.01 -8.33 -8.24
N VAL A 207 0.09 -7.04 -7.94
CA VAL A 207 1.08 -6.45 -7.04
C VAL A 207 0.88 -6.98 -5.60
N PRO A 208 1.89 -6.89 -4.72
CA PRO A 208 1.75 -7.26 -3.31
C PRO A 208 0.53 -6.62 -2.64
N ALA A 209 -0.10 -7.35 -1.71
CA ALA A 209 -1.26 -6.87 -0.95
C ALA A 209 -0.89 -5.72 -0.01
N SER A 210 0.36 -5.67 0.47
CA SER A 210 0.86 -4.63 1.36
C SER A 210 2.30 -4.28 1.00
N ILE A 211 2.62 -2.99 0.91
CA ILE A 211 4.00 -2.49 0.82
C ILE A 211 4.21 -1.38 1.84
N ARG A 212 5.27 -1.50 2.65
CA ARG A 212 5.73 -0.46 3.56
C ARG A 212 6.98 0.17 2.97
N VAL A 213 6.94 1.48 2.77
CA VAL A 213 8.06 2.25 2.22
C VAL A 213 8.52 3.29 3.22
N ALA A 214 9.80 3.60 3.19
CA ALA A 214 10.43 4.62 4.01
C ALA A 214 11.15 5.65 3.15
N VAL A 215 11.14 6.91 3.59
CA VAL A 215 11.84 8.03 2.95
C VAL A 215 12.50 8.88 4.01
N ARG A 216 13.76 9.28 3.77
CA ARG A 216 14.48 10.26 4.57
C ARG A 216 14.56 11.58 3.82
N ILE A 217 14.08 12.62 4.48
CA ILE A 217 14.04 14.00 3.99
C ILE A 217 15.11 14.78 4.73
N LYS A 218 16.04 15.40 3.98
CA LYS A 218 17.02 16.38 4.44
C LYS A 218 16.41 17.77 4.38
N ARG A 219 16.62 18.57 5.43
CA ARG A 219 16.04 19.91 5.60
C ARG A 219 17.11 20.88 6.11
N LEU A 220 17.03 22.13 5.66
CA LEU A 220 17.89 23.23 6.12
C LEU A 220 17.41 23.87 7.42
N ASP A 221 16.11 23.77 7.71
CA ASP A 221 15.48 24.38 8.86
C ASP A 221 14.41 23.43 9.44
N GLU A 222 13.88 23.79 10.61
CA GLU A 222 12.79 23.09 11.29
C GLU A 222 11.39 23.58 10.86
N ALA A 223 11.28 24.24 9.71
CA ALA A 223 10.01 24.74 9.27
C ALA A 223 9.04 23.62 8.89
N ILE A 224 7.74 23.92 9.00
CA ILE A 224 6.68 23.03 8.53
C ILE A 224 6.85 22.82 7.02
N PHE A 225 6.71 21.57 6.60
CA PHE A 225 6.79 21.19 5.19
C PHE A 225 5.67 20.20 4.86
N THR A 226 5.50 19.89 3.58
CA THR A 226 4.37 19.13 3.09
C THR A 226 4.82 17.83 2.43
N CYS A 227 3.96 16.82 2.53
CA CYS A 227 4.03 15.60 1.74
C CYS A 227 2.69 15.43 1.02
N LEU A 228 2.70 15.52 -0.31
CA LEU A 228 1.55 15.25 -1.17
C LEU A 228 1.67 13.82 -1.72
N PRO A 229 0.88 12.87 -1.20
CA PRO A 229 0.86 11.50 -1.69
C PRO A 229 0.06 11.43 -3.00
N ARG A 230 0.56 10.66 -3.96
CA ARG A 230 -0.11 10.36 -5.22
C ARG A 230 -0.04 8.87 -5.47
N LEU A 231 -1.17 8.30 -5.88
CA LEU A 231 -1.29 6.88 -6.19
C LEU A 231 -1.99 6.70 -7.53
N GLN A 232 -1.37 5.93 -8.41
CA GLN A 232 -1.94 5.52 -9.68
C GLN A 232 -1.95 3.99 -9.74
N CYS A 233 -3.07 3.39 -10.13
CA CYS A 233 -3.21 1.94 -10.24
C CYS A 233 -3.83 1.54 -11.58
N LYS A 234 -3.39 0.40 -12.12
CA LYS A 234 -3.94 -0.22 -13.33
C LYS A 234 -4.32 -1.67 -13.02
N ALA A 235 -5.53 -2.08 -13.41
CA ALA A 235 -5.94 -3.49 -13.46
C ALA A 235 -5.81 -4.05 -14.90
N ASP A 236 -5.91 -5.37 -15.03
CA ASP A 236 -5.65 -6.07 -16.30
C ASP A 236 -6.74 -5.86 -17.40
N LYS A 237 -6.31 -6.12 -18.64
CA LYS A 237 -6.57 -5.47 -19.94
C LYS A 237 -7.78 -5.96 -20.76
N TRP A 238 -8.98 -6.02 -20.19
CA TRP A 238 -10.19 -6.17 -21.03
C TRP A 238 -11.15 -4.99 -21.01
N THR A 239 -10.92 -4.03 -20.13
CA THR A 239 -11.69 -2.80 -20.08
C THR A 239 -10.69 -1.66 -20.11
N THR A 240 -10.81 -0.83 -21.16
CA THR A 240 -10.34 0.54 -21.40
C THR A 240 -9.39 1.13 -20.35
N LEU A 241 -8.34 1.84 -20.80
CA LEU A 241 -7.54 2.78 -19.99
C LEU A 241 -8.44 3.67 -19.10
N LYS A 242 -8.85 3.15 -17.95
CA LYS A 242 -9.47 3.88 -16.87
C LYS A 242 -8.43 3.87 -15.78
N THR A 243 -7.78 5.01 -15.58
CA THR A 243 -7.13 5.30 -14.30
C THR A 243 -8.17 4.99 -13.22
N PHE A 244 -7.91 4.02 -12.34
CA PHE A 244 -8.91 3.52 -11.37
C PHE A 244 -9.49 4.62 -10.47
N PHE A 245 -8.87 5.80 -10.44
CA PHE A 245 -9.29 6.97 -9.67
C PHE A 245 -9.21 8.27 -10.50
N GLY A 246 -9.32 8.19 -11.84
CA GLY A 246 -9.36 9.38 -12.69
C GLY A 246 -10.61 10.20 -12.39
N GLY A 247 -10.43 11.43 -11.90
CA GLY A 247 -11.54 12.33 -11.51
C GLY A 247 -11.78 12.43 -10.00
N VAL A 248 -11.02 11.72 -9.17
CA VAL A 248 -10.93 11.93 -7.73
C VAL A 248 -10.01 13.15 -7.54
N PRO A 249 -10.47 14.32 -7.02
CA PRO A 249 -9.61 15.39 -6.51
C PRO A 249 -8.34 14.91 -5.75
N GLU A 250 -7.32 15.77 -5.66
CA GLU A 250 -6.13 15.42 -4.87
C GLU A 250 -6.48 15.39 -3.37
N ASP A 251 -5.83 14.50 -2.60
CA ASP A 251 -5.92 14.59 -1.14
C ASP A 251 -5.21 15.85 -0.65
N ASP A 252 -5.61 16.36 0.53
CA ASP A 252 -4.88 17.45 1.15
C ASP A 252 -3.44 16.97 1.45
N PRO A 253 -2.41 17.82 1.28
CA PRO A 253 -1.07 17.46 1.69
C PRO A 253 -1.02 17.16 3.19
N VAL A 254 -0.21 16.17 3.56
CA VAL A 254 0.14 15.91 4.96
C VAL A 254 1.09 17.00 5.41
N LEU A 255 0.71 17.74 6.44
CA LEU A 255 1.54 18.76 7.05
C LEU A 255 2.45 18.11 8.09
N LEU A 256 3.77 18.29 7.92
CA LEU A 256 4.81 17.69 8.75
C LEU A 256 5.42 18.79 9.61
N LYS A 257 5.41 18.60 10.93
CA LYS A 257 5.83 19.62 11.88
C LYS A 257 7.04 19.10 12.69
N PRO A 258 8.27 19.51 12.34
CA PRO A 258 9.50 19.00 12.95
C PRO A 258 9.55 19.06 14.48
N GLU A 259 8.91 20.05 15.10
CA GLU A 259 8.82 20.21 16.55
C GLU A 259 8.04 19.09 17.28
N LEU A 260 7.27 18.27 16.55
CA LEU A 260 6.52 17.17 17.15
C LEU A 260 7.46 16.02 17.52
N LYS A 261 7.14 15.37 18.65
CA LYS A 261 7.92 14.23 19.12
C LYS A 261 7.87 13.08 18.10
N PRO A 262 8.99 12.37 17.90
CA PRO A 262 9.01 11.15 17.13
C PRO A 262 7.96 10.15 17.59
N THR A 263 7.34 9.45 16.66
CA THR A 263 6.34 8.43 17.00
C THR A 263 6.97 7.10 17.43
N ASN A 264 8.19 6.79 16.98
CA ASN A 264 8.99 5.62 17.35
C ASN A 264 8.21 4.30 17.35
N LYS A 265 7.34 4.10 16.35
CA LYS A 265 6.44 2.92 16.33
C LYS A 265 7.12 1.65 15.83
N LEU A 266 8.14 1.77 14.98
CA LEU A 266 8.81 0.60 14.39
C LEU A 266 10.08 0.20 15.13
N MET A 267 10.81 1.19 15.67
CA MET A 267 11.98 0.97 16.50
C MET A 267 12.30 2.22 17.32
N ALA A 268 13.29 2.11 18.21
CA ALA A 268 13.93 3.27 18.80
C ALA A 268 14.89 3.90 17.78
N TYR A 269 14.80 5.21 17.60
CA TYR A 269 15.66 5.96 16.69
C TYR A 269 16.61 6.84 17.49
N ASP A 270 17.85 6.92 17.03
CA ASP A 270 18.75 7.98 17.43
C ASP A 270 18.41 9.25 16.63
N THR A 271 17.75 10.21 17.27
CA THR A 271 17.31 11.44 16.63
C THR A 271 18.45 12.38 16.27
N GLU A 272 19.67 12.13 16.76
CA GLU A 272 20.85 12.91 16.37
C GLU A 272 21.53 12.31 15.13
N GLU A 273 21.21 11.06 14.76
CA GLU A 273 21.92 10.31 13.70
C GLU A 273 20.98 9.68 12.65
N LEU A 274 19.91 10.38 12.26
CA LEU A 274 18.93 9.84 11.31
C LEU A 274 19.52 9.57 9.90
N GLY A 275 20.62 10.23 9.55
CA GLY A 275 21.37 10.01 8.30
C GLY A 275 22.02 8.63 8.20
N SER A 276 22.22 7.94 9.34
CA SER A 276 22.81 6.60 9.39
C SER A 276 21.78 5.47 9.31
N VAL A 277 20.49 5.77 9.50
CA VAL A 277 19.42 4.76 9.55
C VAL A 277 19.25 4.09 8.19
N ASP A 278 19.30 2.75 8.18
CA ASP A 278 18.99 1.94 7.00
C ASP A 278 17.46 1.90 6.76
N LEU A 279 17.01 2.60 5.73
CA LEU A 279 15.60 2.67 5.37
C LEU A 279 15.03 1.33 4.87
N GLN A 280 15.88 0.39 4.42
CA GLN A 280 15.41 -0.93 4.02
C GLN A 280 14.90 -1.73 5.22
N MET A 281 15.46 -1.55 6.42
CA MET A 281 14.98 -2.19 7.66
C MET A 281 13.58 -1.73 8.08
N LEU A 282 13.17 -0.53 7.63
CA LEU A 282 11.85 0.04 7.87
C LEU A 282 10.82 -0.39 6.81
N SER A 283 11.27 -1.03 5.74
CA SER A 283 10.41 -1.48 4.65
C SER A 283 9.84 -2.87 4.91
N ASP A 284 8.76 -3.21 4.19
CA ASP A 284 8.15 -4.54 4.24
C ASP A 284 7.32 -4.78 2.98
N VAL A 285 7.21 -6.04 2.55
CA VAL A 285 6.38 -6.45 1.42
C VAL A 285 5.60 -7.69 1.81
N THR A 286 4.29 -7.57 1.86
CA THR A 286 3.37 -8.69 2.11
C THR A 286 2.62 -8.98 0.82
N PHE A 287 2.77 -10.19 0.31
CA PHE A 287 1.88 -10.74 -0.73
C PHE A 287 0.56 -11.18 -0.05
N THR A 288 -0.28 -11.98 -0.70
CA THR A 288 -1.52 -12.44 -0.05
C THR A 288 -1.22 -13.29 1.20
N THR A 289 -1.77 -12.91 2.35
CA THR A 289 -1.72 -13.73 3.57
C THR A 289 -2.72 -14.88 3.44
N MET A 290 -2.24 -16.11 3.45
CA MET A 290 -3.08 -17.32 3.52
C MET A 290 -3.26 -17.71 4.98
N ILE A 291 -4.50 -17.76 5.47
CA ILE A 291 -4.78 -18.36 6.79
C ILE A 291 -4.85 -19.87 6.59
N LEU A 292 -3.83 -20.58 7.07
CA LEU A 292 -3.78 -22.04 7.10
C LEU A 292 -4.13 -22.51 8.50
N ASP A 293 -5.42 -22.42 8.84
CA ASP A 293 -6.14 -23.24 9.84
C ASP A 293 -7.36 -22.49 10.36
N ALA A 294 -8.51 -22.78 9.76
CA ALA A 294 -9.79 -22.64 10.43
C ALA A 294 -10.12 -24.01 11.03
N GLN A 295 -9.60 -24.30 12.22
CA GLN A 295 -10.09 -25.45 12.98
C GLN A 295 -11.52 -25.13 13.42
N LYS A 296 -12.46 -25.98 12.98
CA LYS A 296 -13.86 -26.00 13.43
C LYS A 296 -13.96 -26.44 14.89
#